data_AF-A0A4Y3WMZ4-F1
#
_entry.id   AF-A0A4Y3WMZ4-F1
#
_cell.length_a   1.000
_cell.length_b   1.000
_cell.length_c   1.000
_cell.angle_alpha   90.00
_cell.angle_beta   90.00
_cell.angle_gamma   90.00
#
_symmetry.space_group_name_H-M   'P 1'
#
loop_
_entity.id
_entity.type
_entity.pdbx_description
1 polymer ?
#
loop_
_entity_poly.entity_id
_entity_poly.type
_entity_poly.pdbx_seq_one_letter_code
_entity_poly.pdbx_strand_id
1 'polypeptide(L)' 'MNDRTVALLQELEATYTVAVNEAVAEGRDDLIRELVAEYPDAAAKVIAAEAA' A
#
# COMPACT_ATOMS: atom_id res chain seq x y z
N MET A 1 -13.00 -8.62 -9.93
CA MET A 1 -11.60 -8.55 -9.50
C MET A 1 -10.94 -9.85 -9.90
N ASN A 2 -10.04 -9.77 -10.87
CA ASN A 2 -9.32 -10.93 -11.39
C ASN A 2 -8.15 -11.33 -10.47
N ASP A 3 -7.62 -12.54 -10.66
CA ASP A 3 -6.52 -13.07 -9.85
C ASP A 3 -5.26 -12.21 -9.88
N ARG A 4 -5.02 -11.50 -11.00
CA ARG A 4 -3.89 -10.58 -11.14
C ARG A 4 -4.06 -9.34 -10.27
N THR A 5 -5.24 -8.73 -10.22
CA THR A 5 -5.52 -7.58 -9.35
C THR A 5 -5.38 -7.98 -7.88
N VAL A 6 -5.86 -9.16 -7.51
CA VAL A 6 -5.70 -9.68 -6.14
C VAL A 6 -4.22 -9.82 -5.78
N ALA A 7 -3.41 -10.42 -6.67
CA ALA A 7 -1.97 -10.55 -6.45
C ALA A 7 -1.27 -9.19 -6.30
N LEU A 8 -1.63 -8.19 -7.12
CA LEU A 8 -1.08 -6.84 -7.05
C LEU A 8 -1.45 -6.14 -5.74
N LEU A 9 -2.67 -6.32 -5.25
CA LEU A 9 -3.10 -5.76 -3.96
C LEU A 9 -2.37 -6.43 -2.78
N GLN A 10 -2.13 -7.73 -2.84
CA GLN A 10 -1.34 -8.44 -1.83
C GLN A 10 0.13 -7.98 -1.80
N GLU A 11 0.73 -7.76 -2.98
CA GLU A 11 2.08 -7.20 -3.07
C GLU A 11 2.16 -5.77 -2.54
N LEU A 12 1.14 -4.95 -2.83
CA LEU A 12 1.01 -3.60 -2.31
C LEU A 12 0.88 -3.59 -0.78
N GLU A 13 0.03 -4.45 -0.22
CA GLU A 13 -0.15 -4.63 1.22
C GLU A 13 1.17 -5.02 1.90
N ALA A 14 1.89 -6.00 1.34
CA ALA A 14 3.17 -6.45 1.87
C ALA A 14 4.21 -5.31 1.87
N THR A 15 4.27 -4.54 0.78
CA THR A 15 5.19 -3.40 0.63
C THR A 15 4.94 -2.33 1.69
N TYR A 16 3.69 -1.90 1.84
CA TYR A 16 3.33 -0.87 2.82
C TYR A 16 3.48 -1.37 4.26
N THR A 17 3.20 -2.64 4.51
CA THR A 17 3.42 -3.26 5.83
C THR A 17 4.89 -3.20 6.23
N VAL A 18 5.81 -3.55 5.32
CA VAL A 18 7.25 -3.44 5.57
C VAL A 18 7.65 -2.00 5.85
N ALA A 19 7.24 -1.06 4.99
CA ALA A 19 7.60 0.35 5.14
C ALA A 19 7.07 0.97 6.44
N VAL A 20 5.84 0.62 6.85
CA VAL A 20 5.26 1.08 8.13
C VAL A 20 6.01 0.47 9.31
N ASN A 21 6.34 -0.82 9.27
CA ASN A 21 7.10 -1.47 10.34
C ASN A 21 8.50 -0.87 10.50
N GLU A 22 9.17 -0.54 9.40
CA GLU A 22 10.45 0.17 9.42
C GLU A 22 10.29 1.57 10.03
N ALA A 23 9.29 2.33 9.59
CA ALA A 23 9.01 3.66 10.14
C ALA A 23 8.68 3.62 11.65
N VAL A 24 7.94 2.61 12.11
CA VAL A 24 7.66 2.35 13.53
C VAL A 24 8.95 2.05 14.28
N ALA A 25 9.83 1.20 13.75
CA ALA A 25 11.10 0.87 14.37
C ALA A 25 12.04 2.10 14.48
N GLU A 26 11.97 3.01 13.51
CA GLU A 26 12.72 4.27 13.48
C GLU A 26 12.07 5.41 14.29
N GLY A 27 10.84 5.22 14.80
CA GLY A 27 10.09 6.26 15.52
C GLY A 27 9.67 7.44 14.63
N ARG A 28 9.48 7.19 13.32
CA ARG A 28 9.13 8.20 12.32
C ARG A 28 7.62 8.31 12.12
N ASP A 29 6.96 8.92 13.10
CA ASP A 29 5.51 9.13 13.09
C ASP A 29 5.01 9.95 11.89
N ASP A 30 5.84 10.83 11.35
CA ASP A 30 5.58 11.59 10.12
C ASP A 30 5.48 10.64 8.91
N LEU A 31 6.46 9.77 8.73
CA LEU A 31 6.45 8.79 7.66
C LEU A 31 5.29 7.81 7.79
N ILE A 32 4.97 7.34 9.00
CA ILE A 32 3.82 6.46 9.22
C ILE A 32 2.53 7.13 8.73
N ARG A 33 2.33 8.42 9.06
CA ARG A 33 1.15 9.17 8.61
C ARG A 33 1.11 9.32 7.09
N GLU A 34 2.25 9.60 6.46
CA GLU A 34 2.35 9.69 5.01
C GLU A 34 1.99 8.36 4.34
N LEU A 35 2.60 7.25 4.78
CA LEU A 35 2.33 5.91 4.23
C LEU A 35 0.86 5.49 4.39
N VAL A 36 0.27 5.76 5.56
CA VAL A 36 -1.15 5.45 5.81
C VAL A 36 -2.07 6.32 4.95
N ALA A 37 -1.70 7.57 4.69
CA ALA A 37 -2.47 8.46 3.82
C ALA A 37 -2.35 8.07 2.34
N GLU A 38 -1.20 7.54 1.89
CA GLU A 38 -0.96 7.18 0.50
C GLU A 38 -1.59 5.83 0.10
N TYR A 39 -1.64 4.86 1.02
CA TYR A 39 -2.08 3.49 0.72
C TYR A 39 -3.46 3.40 0.03
N PRO A 40 -4.51 4.13 0.45
CA PRO A 40 -5.82 4.07 -0.22
C PRO A 40 -5.76 4.50 -1.69
N ASP A 41 -4.99 5.55 -2.00
CA ASP A 41 -4.82 6.05 -3.37
C ASP A 41 -4.01 5.06 -4.21
N ALA A 42 -2.98 4.44 -3.63
CA ALA A 42 -2.21 3.39 -4.29
C ALA A 42 -3.08 2.17 -4.62
N ALA A 43 -3.92 1.73 -3.68
CA ALA A 43 -4.85 0.62 -3.90
C ALA A 43 -5.92 0.98 -4.96
N ALA A 44 -6.44 2.21 -4.92
CA ALA A 44 -7.39 2.68 -5.93
C ALA A 44 -6.80 2.68 -7.35
N LYS A 45 -5.51 3.01 -7.52
CA LYS A 45 -4.82 2.92 -8.81
C LYS A 45 -4.75 1.49 -9.34
N VAL A 46 -4.49 0.51 -8.47
CA VAL A 46 -4.47 -0.93 -8.85
C VAL A 46 -5.84 -1.38 -9.34
N ILE A 47 -6.91 -1.00 -8.62
CA ILE A 47 -8.29 -1.33 -9.00
C ILE A 47 -8.68 -0.62 -10.30
N ALA A 48 -8.36 0.67 -10.45
CA ALA A 48 -8.67 1.43 -11.65
C ALA A 48 -7.96 0.89 -12.90
N ALA A 49 -6.74 0.37 -12.75
CA ALA A 49 -5.99 -0.25 -13.84
C ALA A 49 -6.59 -1.59 -14.31
N GLU A 50 -7.39 -2.28 -13.49
CA GLU A 50 -8.16 -3.46 -13.93
C GLU A 50 -9.37 -3.06 -14.79
N ALA A 51 -9.97 -1.91 -14.49
CA ALA A 51 -11.20 -1.45 -15.15
C ALA A 51 -10.94 -0.78 -16.52
N ALA A 52 -9.68 -0.57 -16.88
CA ALA A 52 -9.23 0.04 -18.14
C ALA A 52 -8.85 -1.02 -19.18
#